data_AF-A0A540MUH7-F1
#
_entry.id   AF-A0A540MUH7-F1
#
_cell.length_a   1.000
_cell.length_b   1.000
_cell.length_c   1.000
_cell.angle_alpha   90.00
_cell.angle_beta   90.00
_cell.angle_gamma   90.00
#
_symmetry.space_group_name_H-M   'P 1'
#
loop_
_entity.id
_entity.type
_entity.pdbx_description
1 polymer ?
#
loop_
_entity_poly.entity_id
_entity_poly.type
_entity_poly.pdbx_seq_one_letter_code
_entity_poly.pdbx_strand_id
1 'polypeptide(L)'
;MQGSPIEWVSSHRHHHQFTDTPKDVHSPIQGFWFSHIGWIIDSGSRFGKYGGLKNVQDLKRQAFYRFLHHTYVIHSVVLPGSLLYAFGGLPFLAWGLGVRIVTVLHVTLLVNSAGHMWGKQVYNTGDLSRNNWWLAMVTLGEGWHNNHHAFDYSARQGLEWWQIDLTWYVIKVLQAIGWATDVKTPTESQKQRKVFNGEMVPTDVKPHPPTESQKLVS
;
A
#
# COMPACT_ATOMS: atom_id res chain seq x y z
N MET A 1 14.31 6.13 -3.34
CA MET A 1 14.60 4.72 -3.70
C MET A 1 13.93 3.83 -2.66
N GLN A 2 13.28 2.75 -3.07
CA GLN A 2 12.41 1.95 -2.20
C GLN A 2 12.94 0.53 -1.92
N GLY A 3 14.23 0.29 -2.19
CA GLY A 3 14.84 -1.04 -2.11
C GLY A 3 14.64 -1.87 -3.39
N SER A 4 15.20 -3.07 -3.38
CA SER A 4 14.99 -4.07 -4.43
C SER A 4 13.58 -4.67 -4.36
N PRO A 5 13.08 -5.32 -5.44
CA PRO A 5 11.77 -5.97 -5.41
C PRO A 5 11.62 -7.01 -4.28
N ILE A 6 12.69 -7.74 -3.94
CA ILE A 6 12.66 -8.74 -2.86
C ILE A 6 12.45 -8.06 -1.49
N GLU A 7 13.15 -6.96 -1.23
CA GLU A 7 13.03 -6.22 0.03
C GLU A 7 11.67 -5.54 0.13
N TRP A 8 11.24 -4.88 -0.95
CA TRP A 8 9.97 -4.16 -1.00
C TRP A 8 8.79 -5.10 -0.78
N VAL A 9 8.73 -6.24 -1.48
CA VAL A 9 7.66 -7.22 -1.30
C VAL A 9 7.70 -7.82 0.11
N SER A 10 8.89 -8.04 0.67
CA SER A 10 9.03 -8.55 2.04
C SER A 10 8.43 -7.58 3.07
N SER A 11 8.79 -6.29 2.99
CA SER A 11 8.26 -5.27 3.90
C SER A 11 6.77 -5.02 3.67
N HIS A 12 6.31 -5.01 2.41
CA HIS A 12 4.90 -4.80 2.09
C HIS A 12 4.00 -5.96 2.56
N ARG A 13 4.44 -7.22 2.39
CA ARG A 13 3.74 -8.39 2.96
C ARG A 13 3.65 -8.32 4.49
N HIS A 14 4.72 -7.86 5.14
CA HIS A 14 4.72 -7.66 6.59
C HIS A 14 3.77 -6.54 7.01
N HIS A 15 3.72 -5.44 6.25
CA HIS A 15 2.72 -4.38 6.46
C HIS A 15 1.31 -4.97 6.40
N HIS A 16 0.90 -5.63 5.30
CA HIS A 16 -0.44 -6.24 5.19
C HIS A 16 -0.78 -7.23 6.30
N GLN A 17 0.21 -7.99 6.77
CA GLN A 17 0.00 -8.96 7.86
C GLN A 17 -0.26 -8.28 9.21
N PHE A 18 0.31 -7.09 9.43
CA PHE A 18 0.31 -6.41 10.72
C PHE A 18 -0.24 -4.98 10.62
N THR A 19 -1.03 -4.68 9.58
CA THR A 19 -1.50 -3.35 9.21
C THR A 19 -2.05 -2.61 10.42
N ASP A 20 -1.60 -1.37 10.62
CA ASP A 20 -2.10 -0.47 11.66
C ASP A 20 -1.96 -1.01 13.10
N THR A 21 -1.02 -1.95 13.30
CA THR A 21 -0.61 -2.42 14.62
C THR A 21 0.79 -1.90 14.99
N PRO A 22 1.23 -2.02 16.26
CA PRO A 22 2.60 -1.66 16.65
C PRO A 22 3.69 -2.43 15.89
N LYS A 23 3.37 -3.61 15.34
CA LYS A 23 4.28 -4.45 14.55
C LYS A 23 4.44 -3.97 13.10
N ASP A 24 3.55 -3.11 12.62
CA ASP A 24 3.70 -2.45 11.33
C ASP A 24 4.94 -1.52 11.33
N VAL A 25 5.68 -1.56 10.23
CA VAL A 25 6.91 -0.78 10.04
C VAL A 25 6.61 0.71 9.94
N HIS A 26 5.48 1.08 9.34
CA HIS A 26 5.08 2.48 9.13
C HIS A 26 3.65 2.75 9.64
N SER A 27 3.34 2.20 10.82
CA SER A 27 2.00 2.26 11.41
C SER A 27 1.47 3.70 11.53
N PRO A 28 0.27 4.02 10.99
CA PRO A 28 -0.36 5.33 11.11
C PRO A 28 -0.80 5.66 12.54
N ILE A 29 -0.92 4.66 13.43
CA ILE A 29 -1.27 4.87 14.85
C ILE A 29 -0.18 5.66 15.59
N GLN A 30 1.04 5.69 15.05
CA GLN A 30 2.15 6.50 15.58
C GLN A 30 2.14 7.95 15.03
N GLY A 31 1.12 8.29 14.23
CA GLY A 31 0.90 9.63 13.68
C GLY A 31 1.32 9.77 12.21
N PHE A 32 0.85 10.87 11.61
CA PHE A 32 1.09 11.18 10.20
C PHE A 32 2.58 11.25 9.86
N TRP A 33 3.37 12.02 10.61
CA TRP A 33 4.78 12.22 10.29
C TRP A 33 5.62 10.96 10.48
N PHE A 34 5.25 10.10 11.43
CA PHE A 34 5.91 8.81 11.62
C PHE A 34 5.66 7.88 10.43
N SER A 35 4.38 7.66 10.07
CA SER A 35 3.99 6.81 8.92
C SER A 35 4.47 7.37 7.58
N HIS A 36 4.58 8.70 7.47
CA HIS A 36 5.12 9.36 6.29
C HIS A 36 6.64 9.14 6.17
N ILE A 37 7.46 9.62 7.10
CA ILE A 37 8.93 9.57 6.95
C ILE A 37 9.68 9.11 8.20
N GLY A 38 9.10 9.27 9.39
CA GLY A 38 9.78 8.96 10.66
C GLY A 38 10.26 7.51 10.75
N TRP A 39 9.48 6.56 10.21
CA TRP A 39 9.86 5.14 10.20
C TRP A 39 11.14 4.81 9.41
N ILE A 40 11.51 5.65 8.43
CA ILE A 40 12.76 5.49 7.66
C ILE A 40 13.97 5.89 8.50
N ILE A 41 13.78 6.82 9.44
CA ILE A 41 14.82 7.35 10.32
C ILE A 41 14.97 6.43 11.54
N ASP A 42 13.88 5.81 11.99
CA ASP A 42 13.89 4.82 13.06
C ASP A 42 14.48 3.47 12.60
N SER A 43 15.71 3.16 13.06
CA SER A 43 16.42 1.94 12.67
C SER A 43 15.68 0.66 13.07
N GLY A 44 14.94 0.69 14.20
CA GLY A 44 14.14 -0.44 14.66
C GLY A 44 13.00 -0.77 13.71
N SER A 45 12.26 0.25 13.25
CA SER A 45 11.18 0.08 12.27
C SER A 45 11.71 -0.25 10.88
N ARG A 46 12.81 0.38 10.46
CA ARG A 46 13.40 0.19 9.13
C ARG A 46 14.07 -1.17 8.93
N PHE A 47 14.71 -1.73 9.95
CA PHE A 47 15.53 -2.95 9.82
C PHE A 47 15.10 -4.09 10.74
N GLY A 48 14.39 -3.82 11.83
CA GLY A 48 14.10 -4.81 12.88
C GLY A 48 12.74 -5.50 12.78
N LYS A 49 11.70 -4.79 12.30
CA LYS A 49 10.31 -5.25 12.49
C LYS A 49 9.85 -6.39 11.57
N TYR A 50 10.32 -6.49 10.33
CA TYR A 50 9.80 -7.49 9.36
C TYR A 50 10.52 -8.84 9.36
N GLY A 51 11.42 -9.10 10.33
CA GLY A 51 12.02 -10.43 10.52
C GLY A 51 12.93 -10.92 9.37
N GLY A 52 13.32 -10.01 8.48
CA GLY A 52 14.14 -10.26 7.30
C GLY A 52 13.36 -10.89 6.13
N LEU A 53 14.10 -11.40 5.15
CA LEU A 53 13.55 -11.83 3.85
C LEU A 53 13.01 -13.27 3.84
N LYS A 54 12.39 -13.72 4.94
CA LYS A 54 11.90 -15.12 5.07
C LYS A 54 10.55 -15.33 4.39
N ASN A 55 9.73 -14.28 4.28
CA ASN A 55 8.38 -14.31 3.70
C ASN A 55 8.34 -14.14 2.17
N VAL A 56 9.49 -14.22 1.47
CA VAL A 56 9.64 -13.99 0.01
C VAL A 56 10.45 -15.08 -0.69
N GLN A 57 10.31 -16.34 -0.24
CA GLN A 57 11.04 -17.47 -0.84
C GLN A 57 10.64 -17.71 -2.30
N ASP A 58 9.38 -17.42 -2.65
CA ASP A 58 8.85 -17.46 -4.00
C ASP A 58 9.60 -16.54 -4.97
N LEU A 59 9.97 -15.32 -4.54
CA LEU A 59 10.80 -14.41 -5.33
C LEU A 59 12.27 -14.87 -5.34
N LYS A 60 12.80 -15.29 -4.20
CA LYS A 60 14.21 -15.73 -4.09
C LYS A 60 14.55 -16.93 -4.97
N ARG A 61 13.57 -17.81 -5.26
CA ARG A 61 13.77 -18.95 -6.17
C ARG A 61 13.99 -18.52 -7.63
N GLN A 62 13.56 -17.33 -8.01
CA GLN A 62 13.65 -16.85 -9.39
C GLN A 62 14.96 -16.09 -9.64
N ALA A 63 15.70 -16.48 -10.68
CA ALA A 63 17.00 -15.88 -11.01
C ALA A 63 16.90 -14.38 -11.34
N PHE A 64 15.82 -13.99 -12.02
CA PHE A 64 15.54 -12.59 -12.38
C PHE A 64 15.48 -11.67 -11.14
N TYR A 65 14.70 -12.03 -10.12
CA TYR A 65 14.60 -11.21 -8.91
C TYR A 65 15.89 -11.21 -8.09
N ARG A 66 16.65 -12.32 -8.09
CA ARG A 66 17.99 -12.34 -7.48
C ARG A 66 18.95 -11.41 -8.22
N PHE A 67 18.94 -11.41 -9.55
CA PHE A 67 19.74 -10.49 -10.35
C PHE A 67 19.42 -9.04 -9.98
N LEU A 68 18.14 -8.65 -10.06
CA LEU A 68 17.71 -7.31 -9.69
C LEU A 68 18.07 -6.93 -8.25
N HIS A 69 17.98 -7.87 -7.30
CA HIS A 69 18.36 -7.61 -5.92
C HIS A 69 19.84 -7.21 -5.76
N HIS A 70 20.75 -7.79 -6.54
CA HIS A 70 22.17 -7.47 -6.46
C HIS A 70 22.56 -6.27 -7.33
N THR A 71 21.79 -5.96 -8.38
CA THR A 71 22.11 -4.92 -9.36
C THR A 71 21.22 -3.67 -9.26
N TYR A 72 20.29 -3.59 -8.31
CA TYR A 72 19.29 -2.51 -8.27
C TYR A 72 19.91 -1.11 -8.25
N VAL A 73 21.04 -0.91 -7.54
CA VAL A 73 21.76 0.37 -7.50
C VAL A 73 22.30 0.73 -8.88
N ILE A 74 22.78 -0.25 -9.63
CA ILE A 74 23.27 -0.03 -11.00
C ILE A 74 22.12 0.44 -11.88
N HIS A 75 21.00 -0.30 -11.89
CA HIS A 75 19.86 0.01 -12.76
C HIS A 75 19.14 1.30 -12.39
N SER A 76 19.13 1.68 -11.10
CA SER A 76 18.32 2.79 -10.62
C SER A 76 19.10 4.08 -10.37
N VAL A 77 20.43 4.00 -10.23
CA VAL A 77 21.28 5.14 -9.88
C VAL A 77 22.45 5.26 -10.85
N VAL A 78 23.31 4.24 -10.96
CA VAL A 78 24.56 4.36 -11.72
C VAL A 78 24.29 4.55 -13.21
N LEU A 79 23.55 3.62 -13.83
CA LEU A 79 23.23 3.68 -15.26
C LEU A 79 22.46 4.96 -15.63
N PRO A 80 21.28 5.26 -15.04
CA PRO A 80 20.54 6.47 -15.41
C PRO A 80 21.29 7.75 -15.04
N GLY A 81 22.01 7.77 -13.91
CA GLY A 81 22.82 8.91 -13.50
C GLY A 81 23.94 9.21 -14.50
N SER A 82 24.72 8.20 -14.89
CA SER A 82 25.76 8.36 -15.91
C SER A 82 25.21 8.86 -17.24
N LEU A 83 24.05 8.33 -17.69
CA LEU A 83 23.40 8.81 -18.92
C LEU A 83 22.95 10.26 -18.78
N LEU A 84 22.22 10.62 -17.71
CA LEU A 84 21.76 11.98 -17.47
C LEU A 84 22.93 12.98 -17.43
N TYR A 85 24.03 12.60 -16.77
CA TYR A 85 25.22 13.42 -16.74
C TYR A 85 25.85 13.59 -18.12
N ALA A 86 25.94 12.51 -18.90
CA ALA A 86 26.49 12.57 -20.25
C ALA A 86 25.66 13.47 -21.18
N PHE A 87 24.33 13.50 -21.04
CA PHE A 87 23.44 14.30 -21.90
C PHE A 87 23.29 15.76 -21.47
N GLY A 88 23.36 16.07 -20.18
CA GLY A 88 23.05 17.42 -19.70
C GLY A 88 23.72 17.81 -18.38
N GLY A 89 24.78 17.10 -17.99
CA GLY A 89 25.62 17.44 -16.85
C GLY A 89 24.90 17.46 -15.51
N LEU A 90 25.38 18.32 -14.60
CA LEU A 90 24.84 18.45 -13.24
C LEU A 90 23.36 18.83 -13.18
N PRO A 91 22.82 19.74 -14.02
CA PRO A 91 21.38 20.03 -14.01
C PRO A 91 20.51 18.80 -14.27
N PHE A 92 20.88 17.96 -15.23
CA PHE A 92 20.13 16.75 -15.56
C PHE A 92 20.23 15.71 -14.43
N LEU A 93 21.40 15.59 -13.79
CA LEU A 93 21.54 14.77 -12.58
C LEU A 93 20.65 15.29 -11.43
N ALA A 94 20.70 16.59 -11.15
CA ALA A 94 19.98 17.19 -10.04
C ALA A 94 18.46 16.97 -10.19
N TRP A 95 17.90 17.26 -11.37
CA TRP A 95 16.47 17.13 -11.62
C TRP A 95 16.04 15.70 -11.94
N GLY A 96 16.72 15.06 -12.90
CA GLY A 96 16.35 13.74 -13.42
C GLY A 96 16.60 12.59 -12.45
N LEU A 97 17.59 12.73 -11.54
CA LEU A 97 17.89 11.73 -10.53
C LEU A 97 17.53 12.22 -9.12
N GLY A 98 18.10 13.35 -8.67
CA GLY A 98 17.95 13.84 -7.30
C GLY A 98 16.50 14.18 -6.92
N VAL A 99 15.96 15.25 -7.52
CA VAL A 99 14.58 15.71 -7.29
C VAL A 99 13.59 14.60 -7.58
N ARG A 100 13.73 13.92 -8.72
CA ARG A 100 12.89 12.77 -9.09
C ARG A 100 12.85 11.69 -8.00
N ILE A 101 13.99 11.30 -7.42
CA ILE A 101 14.03 10.29 -6.35
C ILE A 101 13.28 10.78 -5.10
N VAL A 102 13.47 12.03 -4.71
CA VAL A 102 12.81 12.63 -3.54
C VAL A 102 11.30 12.73 -3.76
N THR A 103 10.85 13.24 -4.92
CA THR A 103 9.43 13.34 -5.27
C THR A 103 8.77 11.96 -5.26
N VAL A 104 9.35 10.97 -5.95
CA VAL A 104 8.80 9.61 -5.97
C VAL A 104 8.77 8.98 -4.58
N LEU A 105 9.79 9.26 -3.74
CA LEU A 105 9.78 8.80 -2.36
C LEU A 105 8.58 9.37 -1.61
N HIS A 106 8.39 10.69 -1.59
CA HIS A 106 7.26 11.30 -0.88
C HIS A 106 5.89 10.85 -1.41
N VAL A 107 5.74 10.70 -2.73
CA VAL A 107 4.50 10.18 -3.34
C VAL A 107 4.16 8.79 -2.80
N THR A 108 5.14 7.89 -2.70
CA THR A 108 4.91 6.55 -2.13
C THR A 108 4.64 6.61 -0.62
N LEU A 109 5.34 7.47 0.12
CA LEU A 109 5.10 7.63 1.55
C LEU A 109 3.72 8.22 1.88
N LEU A 110 3.11 8.98 0.95
CA LEU A 110 1.72 9.40 1.08
C LEU A 110 0.75 8.22 1.09
N VAL A 111 1.04 7.10 0.44
CA VAL A 111 0.19 5.90 0.50
C VAL A 111 0.13 5.36 1.93
N ASN A 112 1.29 5.28 2.59
CA ASN A 112 1.38 4.79 3.97
C ASN A 112 0.71 5.74 4.98
N SER A 113 0.79 7.05 4.72
CA SER A 113 0.31 8.09 5.63
C SER A 113 -1.11 8.56 5.27
N ALA A 114 -1.25 9.38 4.23
CA ALA A 114 -2.54 9.86 3.75
C ALA A 114 -3.51 8.73 3.40
N GLY A 115 -3.03 7.62 2.82
CA GLY A 115 -3.84 6.45 2.48
C GLY A 115 -4.43 5.70 3.68
N HIS A 116 -3.92 5.90 4.90
CA HIS A 116 -4.48 5.34 6.14
C HIS A 116 -5.14 6.38 7.06
N MET A 117 -5.19 7.65 6.65
CA MET A 117 -5.69 8.72 7.50
C MET A 117 -6.82 9.52 6.86
N TRP A 118 -6.81 9.68 5.53
CA TRP A 118 -7.72 10.58 4.82
C TRP A 118 -8.41 9.91 3.67
N GLY A 119 -9.73 10.10 3.59
CA GLY A 119 -10.56 9.59 2.50
C GLY A 119 -11.74 8.79 3.02
N LYS A 120 -12.24 7.87 2.19
CA LYS A 120 -13.43 7.06 2.47
C LYS A 120 -13.08 5.59 2.69
N GLN A 121 -13.68 4.97 3.70
CA GLN A 121 -13.63 3.52 3.87
C GLN A 121 -14.93 2.94 3.28
N VAL A 122 -14.80 2.18 2.19
CA VAL A 122 -15.94 1.55 1.48
C VAL A 122 -16.06 0.08 1.87
N TYR A 123 -14.93 -0.56 2.13
CA TYR A 123 -14.82 -1.96 2.52
C TYR A 123 -14.35 -2.09 3.97
N ASN A 124 -14.93 -3.05 4.68
CA ASN A 124 -14.52 -3.45 6.01
C ASN A 124 -13.25 -4.31 5.93
N THR A 125 -12.10 -3.67 6.15
CA THR A 125 -10.77 -4.28 6.13
C THR A 125 -10.24 -4.59 7.52
N GLY A 126 -10.84 -4.03 8.58
CA GLY A 126 -10.31 -4.10 9.94
C GLY A 126 -9.12 -3.17 10.22
N ASP A 127 -8.73 -2.36 9.23
CA ASP A 127 -7.66 -1.37 9.31
C ASP A 127 -8.18 0.06 9.03
N LEU A 128 -7.27 1.03 9.03
CA LEU A 128 -7.52 2.44 8.79
C LEU A 128 -7.33 2.84 7.32
N SER A 129 -7.17 1.90 6.38
CA SER A 129 -7.03 2.22 4.96
C SER A 129 -8.23 3.04 4.44
N ARG A 130 -7.96 3.99 3.55
CA ARG A 130 -8.94 4.93 2.98
C ARG A 130 -8.71 5.11 1.48
N ASN A 131 -9.80 5.17 0.73
CA ASN A 131 -9.82 5.59 -0.66
C ASN A 131 -9.73 7.12 -0.77
N ASN A 132 -8.79 7.59 -1.56
CA ASN A 132 -8.51 9.00 -1.76
C ASN A 132 -8.19 9.29 -3.24
N TRP A 133 -9.09 10.03 -3.90
CA TRP A 133 -9.02 10.26 -5.35
C TRP A 133 -7.81 11.10 -5.78
N TRP A 134 -7.43 12.13 -4.99
CA TRP A 134 -6.27 12.95 -5.33
C TRP A 134 -4.98 12.17 -5.12
N LEU A 135 -4.94 11.32 -4.09
CA LEU A 135 -3.83 10.43 -3.86
C LEU A 135 -3.69 9.45 -5.03
N ALA A 136 -4.81 8.89 -5.51
CA ALA A 136 -4.81 7.95 -6.62
C ALA A 136 -4.25 8.55 -7.91
N MET A 137 -4.50 9.84 -8.18
CA MET A 137 -3.92 10.52 -9.34
C MET A 137 -2.39 10.63 -9.25
N VAL A 138 -1.86 10.99 -8.08
CA VAL A 138 -0.41 11.18 -7.92
C VAL A 138 0.34 9.86 -7.74
N THR A 139 -0.33 8.82 -7.23
CA THR A 139 0.23 7.48 -7.04
C THR A 139 -0.14 6.49 -8.15
N LEU A 140 -0.76 6.97 -9.24
CA LEU A 140 -1.12 6.18 -10.41
C LEU A 140 -2.13 5.04 -10.16
N GLY A 141 -2.91 5.12 -9.08
CA GLY A 141 -3.94 4.14 -8.71
C GLY A 141 -3.92 3.76 -7.23
N GLU A 142 -2.75 3.81 -6.57
CA GLU A 142 -2.55 3.30 -5.20
C GLU A 142 -3.33 4.08 -4.14
N GLY A 143 -3.90 5.23 -4.48
CA GLY A 143 -4.78 5.99 -3.58
C GLY A 143 -6.16 5.36 -3.38
N TRP A 144 -6.56 4.37 -4.19
CA TRP A 144 -7.69 3.49 -3.89
C TRP A 144 -7.31 2.46 -2.82
N HIS A 145 -6.75 2.95 -1.72
CA HIS A 145 -6.00 2.14 -0.76
C HIS A 145 -6.91 1.21 0.05
N ASN A 146 -8.13 1.64 0.36
CA ASN A 146 -9.09 0.75 1.03
C ASN A 146 -9.57 -0.38 0.11
N ASN A 147 -9.68 -0.14 -1.20
CA ASN A 147 -9.94 -1.22 -2.15
C ASN A 147 -8.77 -2.21 -2.19
N HIS A 148 -7.54 -1.70 -2.21
CA HIS A 148 -6.31 -2.50 -2.20
C HIS A 148 -6.24 -3.39 -0.94
N HIS A 149 -6.42 -2.83 0.25
CA HIS A 149 -6.44 -3.62 1.50
C HIS A 149 -7.60 -4.61 1.57
N ALA A 150 -8.74 -4.30 0.94
CA ALA A 150 -9.85 -5.25 0.85
C ALA A 150 -9.56 -6.43 -0.09
N PHE A 151 -8.80 -6.22 -1.15
CA PHE A 151 -8.51 -7.21 -2.19
C PHE A 151 -7.03 -7.15 -2.61
N ASP A 152 -6.13 -7.44 -1.68
CA ASP A 152 -4.67 -7.39 -1.84
C ASP A 152 -4.12 -8.30 -2.96
N TYR A 153 -4.88 -9.33 -3.33
CA TYR A 153 -4.60 -10.21 -4.46
C TYR A 153 -5.02 -9.62 -5.82
N SER A 154 -5.76 -8.52 -5.85
CA SER A 154 -6.29 -7.95 -7.09
C SER A 154 -5.23 -7.13 -7.82
N ALA A 155 -5.16 -7.32 -9.13
CA ALA A 155 -4.38 -6.48 -10.03
C ALA A 155 -5.00 -5.08 -10.27
N ARG A 156 -6.24 -4.84 -9.82
CA ARG A 156 -6.99 -3.59 -10.02
C ARG A 156 -7.33 -3.00 -8.67
N GLN A 157 -6.94 -1.75 -8.44
CA GLN A 157 -7.20 -1.02 -7.20
C GLN A 157 -8.42 -0.12 -7.35
N GLY A 158 -8.61 0.51 -8.51
CA GLY A 158 -9.82 1.30 -8.79
C GLY A 158 -10.98 0.40 -9.19
N LEU A 159 -11.81 -0.07 -8.24
CA LEU A 159 -12.85 -1.07 -8.47
C LEU A 159 -14.14 -0.52 -9.11
N GLU A 160 -14.38 0.78 -9.00
CA GLU A 160 -15.51 1.46 -9.65
C GLU A 160 -15.12 2.03 -11.02
N TRP A 161 -16.09 2.23 -11.91
CA TRP A 161 -15.85 2.71 -13.27
C TRP A 161 -15.23 4.12 -13.32
N TRP A 162 -15.49 4.96 -12.32
CA TRP A 162 -14.96 6.32 -12.19
C TRP A 162 -13.62 6.38 -11.46
N GLN A 163 -13.16 5.26 -10.88
CA GLN A 163 -11.90 5.19 -10.16
C GLN A 163 -10.75 4.97 -11.15
N ILE A 164 -10.11 6.06 -11.55
CA ILE A 164 -8.97 6.04 -12.47
C ILE A 164 -7.80 5.29 -11.82
N ASP A 165 -7.31 4.28 -12.52
CA ASP A 165 -6.22 3.41 -12.09
C ASP A 165 -5.29 3.19 -13.30
N LEU A 166 -4.21 3.97 -13.34
CA LEU A 166 -3.27 3.97 -14.46
C LEU A 166 -2.47 2.66 -14.50
N THR A 167 -2.12 2.11 -13.33
CA THR A 167 -1.46 0.81 -13.21
C THR A 167 -2.33 -0.30 -13.80
N TRP A 168 -3.63 -0.30 -13.52
CA TRP A 168 -4.58 -1.25 -14.11
C TRP A 168 -4.64 -1.15 -15.64
N TYR A 169 -4.64 0.07 -16.19
CA TYR A 169 -4.65 0.25 -17.65
C TYR A 169 -3.38 -0.31 -18.31
N VAL A 170 -2.22 -0.15 -17.67
CA VAL A 170 -0.98 -0.80 -18.14
C VAL A 170 -1.11 -2.32 -18.11
N ILE A 171 -1.65 -2.90 -17.03
CA ILE A 171 -1.88 -4.35 -16.93
C ILE A 171 -2.85 -4.83 -18.02
N LYS A 172 -3.90 -4.06 -18.34
CA LYS A 172 -4.82 -4.36 -19.43
C LYS A 172 -4.14 -4.40 -20.80
N VAL A 173 -3.21 -3.48 -21.07
CA VAL A 173 -2.41 -3.50 -22.30
C VAL A 173 -1.50 -4.73 -22.33
N LEU A 174 -0.81 -5.03 -21.23
CA LEU A 174 0.03 -6.22 -21.11
C LEU A 174 -0.77 -7.52 -21.27
N GLN A 175 -2.00 -7.54 -20.78
CA GLN A 175 -2.93 -8.66 -20.96
C GLN A 175 -3.35 -8.79 -22.43
N ALA A 176 -3.66 -7.69 -23.10
CA ALA A 176 -4.08 -7.69 -24.50
C ALA A 176 -2.99 -8.21 -25.45
N ILE A 177 -1.71 -7.92 -25.16
CA ILE A 177 -0.57 -8.44 -25.93
C ILE A 177 -0.07 -9.81 -25.46
N GLY A 178 -0.73 -10.42 -24.46
CA GLY A 178 -0.42 -11.77 -23.97
C GLY A 178 0.77 -11.87 -23.02
N TRP A 179 1.30 -10.76 -22.51
CA TRP A 179 2.41 -10.76 -21.53
C TRP A 179 1.93 -10.95 -20.08
N ALA A 180 0.67 -10.61 -19.79
CA ALA A 180 0.02 -10.88 -18.50
C ALA A 180 -1.17 -11.84 -18.69
N THR A 181 -1.12 -13.01 -18.06
CA THR A 181 -2.09 -14.09 -18.32
C THR A 181 -3.00 -14.40 -17.12
N ASP A 182 -2.46 -14.48 -15.89
CA ASP A 182 -3.24 -14.77 -14.66
C ASP A 182 -3.64 -13.48 -13.90
N VAL A 183 -4.35 -12.57 -14.56
CA VAL A 183 -4.77 -11.29 -13.99
C VAL A 183 -6.05 -11.46 -13.16
N LYS A 184 -6.00 -11.13 -11.86
CA LYS A 184 -7.10 -11.35 -10.90
C LYS A 184 -7.81 -10.06 -10.50
N THR A 185 -9.13 -10.11 -10.46
CA THR A 185 -10.00 -9.04 -9.95
C THR A 185 -11.10 -9.63 -9.07
N PRO A 186 -11.56 -8.90 -8.03
CA PRO A 186 -12.63 -9.40 -7.18
C PRO A 186 -13.94 -9.51 -7.96
N THR A 187 -14.75 -10.53 -7.65
CA THR A 187 -16.13 -10.66 -8.14
C THR A 187 -17.05 -9.68 -7.40
N GLU A 188 -18.21 -9.36 -7.99
CA GLU A 188 -19.23 -8.55 -7.31
C GLU A 188 -19.67 -9.15 -5.97
N SER A 189 -19.80 -10.47 -5.89
CA SER A 189 -20.13 -11.16 -4.64
C SER A 189 -19.02 -11.04 -3.59
N GLN A 190 -17.74 -11.06 -4.00
CA GLN A 190 -16.61 -10.80 -3.09
C GLN A 190 -16.62 -9.36 -2.60
N LYS A 191 -16.92 -8.39 -3.48
CA LYS A 191 -17.09 -6.98 -3.11
C LYS A 191 -18.19 -6.80 -2.08
N GLN A 192 -19.40 -7.29 -2.38
CA GLN A 192 -20.57 -7.17 -1.50
C GLN A 192 -20.33 -7.72 -0.09
N ARG A 193 -19.66 -8.87 0.05
CA ARG A 193 -19.35 -9.46 1.36
C ARG A 193 -18.43 -8.60 2.23
N LYS A 194 -17.63 -7.72 1.63
CA LYS A 194 -16.71 -6.83 2.33
C LYS A 194 -17.21 -5.40 2.42
N VAL A 195 -18.35 -5.04 1.82
CA VAL A 195 -18.89 -3.68 1.93
C VAL A 195 -19.08 -3.36 3.41
N PHE A 196 -18.73 -2.13 3.79
CA PHE A 196 -19.02 -1.62 5.11
C PHE A 196 -20.55 -1.53 5.26
N ASN A 197 -21.18 -2.55 5.84
CA ASN A 197 -22.61 -2.55 6.13
C ASN A 197 -22.87 -1.49 7.19
N GLY A 198 -23.29 -0.30 6.75
CA GLY A 198 -23.87 0.71 7.62
C GLY A 198 -25.26 0.31 8.10
N GLU A 199 -25.41 -0.86 8.75
CA GLU A 199 -26.56 -1.03 9.63
C GLU A 199 -26.39 -0.06 10.80
N MET A 200 -27.11 1.05 10.70
CA MET A 200 -27.48 1.86 11.84
C MET A 200 -27.94 0.92 12.95
N VAL A 201 -27.26 0.94 14.10
CA VAL A 201 -27.92 0.59 15.35
C VAL A 201 -29.09 1.58 15.47
N PRO A 202 -30.36 1.15 15.47
CA PRO A 202 -31.45 2.06 15.78
C PRO A 202 -31.24 2.55 17.21
N THR A 203 -31.08 3.85 17.39
CA THR A 203 -30.98 4.51 18.71
C THR A 203 -32.31 4.52 19.48
N ASP A 204 -33.23 3.60 19.18
CA ASP A 204 -34.55 3.49 19.82
C ASP A 204 -34.83 2.08 20.32
N VAL A 205 -33.87 1.50 21.04
CA VAL A 205 -34.22 0.51 22.07
C VAL A 205 -34.23 1.25 23.39
N LYS A 206 -35.42 1.70 23.80
CA LYS A 206 -35.66 2.14 25.19
C LYS A 206 -35.15 1.01 26.11
N PRO A 207 -34.39 1.32 27.18
CA PRO A 207 -33.97 0.29 28.11
C PRO A 207 -35.22 -0.38 28.69
N HIS A 208 -35.32 -1.69 28.50
CA HIS A 208 -36.32 -2.49 29.20
C HIS A 208 -36.06 -2.37 30.71
N PRO A 209 -37.10 -2.16 31.53
CA PRO A 209 -36.92 -2.17 32.98
C PRO A 209 -36.40 -3.55 33.41
N PRO A 210 -35.48 -3.61 34.39
CA PRO A 210 -34.90 -4.87 34.84
C PRO A 210 -36.00 -5.80 35.36
N THR A 211 -36.01 -7.03 34.87
CA THR A 211 -36.86 -8.11 35.37
C THR A 211 -36.51 -8.44 36.81
N GLU A 212 -37.53 -8.80 37.62
CA GLU A 212 -37.45 -9.03 39.07
C GLU A 212 -36.39 -10.04 39.54
N SER A 213 -35.81 -10.83 38.64
CA SER A 213 -34.71 -11.74 38.97
C SER A 213 -33.35 -11.06 39.22
N GLN A 214 -33.22 -9.74 38.97
CA GLN A 214 -31.99 -8.98 39.23
C GLN A 214 -32.01 -8.18 40.56
N LYS A 215 -33.07 -8.29 41.37
CA LYS A 215 -33.16 -7.60 42.68
C LYS A 215 -32.63 -8.40 43.88
N LEU A 216 -32.10 -9.61 43.69
CA LEU A 216 -31.72 -10.50 44.80
C LEU A 216 -30.22 -10.71 44.99
N VAL A 217 -29.37 -9.88 44.37
CA VAL A 217 -27.94 -9.85 44.68
C VAL A 217 -27.49 -8.41 44.88
N SER A 218 -27.89 -7.84 46.02
CA SER A 218 -27.26 -6.68 46.66
C SER A 218 -27.48 -6.75 48.16
#